data_AF-A0A838P0P7-F1
#
_entry.id   AF-A0A838P0P7-F1
#
_cell.length_a   1.000
_cell.length_b   1.000
_cell.length_c   1.000
_cell.angle_alpha   90.00
_cell.angle_beta   90.00
_cell.angle_gamma   90.00
#
_symmetry.space_group_name_H-M   'P 1'
#
loop_
_entity.id
_entity.type
_entity.pdbx_description
1 polymer ?
#
loop_
_entity_poly.entity_id
_entity_poly.type
_entity_poly.pdbx_seq_one_letter_code
_entity_poly.pdbx_strand_id
1 'polypeptide(L)'
;APRTLEQRAQIYLRIGLDEAARQLGRPVHVIEGLSPLFMGLAQGRYSPGADDTRPVVRVVYQDSRGRLILLDQQRIRPGQTASAPDTAEPHWTLGEVTLHLHGEVNADALGNLRPRVR
;
A
#
# COMPACT_ATOMS: atom_id res chain seq x y z
N ALA A 1 -26.43 -0.99 4.48
CA ALA A 1 -25.93 -0.18 3.34
C ALA A 1 -24.67 -0.83 2.78
N PRO A 2 -24.38 -0.72 1.48
CA PRO A 2 -23.10 -1.16 0.92
C PRO A 2 -21.94 -0.41 1.58
N ARG A 3 -20.79 -1.08 1.75
CA ARG A 3 -19.59 -0.44 2.30
C ARG A 3 -19.08 0.66 1.37
N THR A 4 -18.62 1.76 1.94
CA THR A 4 -17.94 2.82 1.17
C THR A 4 -16.58 2.33 0.65
N LEU A 5 -15.98 3.06 -0.29
CA LEU A 5 -14.64 2.73 -0.79
C LEU A 5 -13.57 2.77 0.32
N GLU A 6 -13.67 3.72 1.25
CA GLU A 6 -12.78 3.84 2.41
C GLU A 6 -12.90 2.64 3.33
N GLN A 7 -14.12 2.18 3.58
CA GLN A 7 -14.37 1.01 4.42
C GLN A 7 -13.83 -0.27 3.78
N ARG A 8 -13.95 -0.41 2.45
CA ARG A 8 -13.34 -1.53 1.71
C ARG A 8 -11.81 -1.44 1.70
N ALA A 9 -11.27 -0.24 1.52
CA ALA A 9 -9.83 0.03 1.54
C ALA A 9 -9.23 0.10 2.95
N GLN A 10 -10.04 0.02 4.01
CA GLN A 10 -9.64 0.17 5.41
C GLN A 10 -8.82 1.45 5.69
N ILE A 11 -9.20 2.55 5.05
CA ILE A 11 -8.59 3.87 5.26
C ILE A 11 -9.38 4.61 6.33
N TYR A 12 -8.68 5.10 7.35
CA TYR A 12 -9.28 5.91 8.41
C TYR A 12 -9.12 7.42 8.17
N LEU A 13 -8.19 7.83 7.31
CA LEU A 13 -7.97 9.23 6.95
C LEU A 13 -7.53 9.34 5.48
N ARG A 14 -8.24 10.12 4.66
CA ARG A 14 -7.80 10.47 3.30
C ARG A 14 -6.70 11.53 3.36
N ILE A 15 -5.68 11.37 2.52
CA ILE A 15 -4.55 12.30 2.44
C ILE A 15 -4.22 12.64 0.98
N GLY A 16 -3.61 13.82 0.79
CA GLY A 16 -3.04 14.23 -0.50
C GLY A 16 -1.59 13.76 -0.68
N LEU A 17 -1.00 14.07 -1.84
CA LEU A 17 0.38 13.72 -2.18
C LEU A 17 1.40 14.32 -1.20
N ASP A 18 1.22 15.57 -0.78
CA ASP A 18 2.19 16.25 0.12
C ASP A 18 2.26 15.57 1.49
N GLU A 19 1.11 15.21 2.05
CA GLU A 19 1.07 14.51 3.33
C GLU A 19 1.59 13.07 3.19
N ALA A 20 1.28 12.39 2.09
CA ALA A 20 1.83 11.07 1.82
C ALA A 20 3.37 11.11 1.70
N ALA A 21 3.91 12.11 1.00
CA ALA A 21 5.36 12.31 0.89
C ALA A 21 5.99 12.66 2.24
N ARG A 22 5.29 13.43 3.09
CA ARG A 22 5.73 13.72 4.46
C ARG A 22 5.80 12.46 5.33
N GLN A 23 4.78 11.62 5.27
CA GLN A 23 4.72 10.36 6.02
C GLN A 23 5.83 9.38 5.57
N LEU A 24 6.13 9.33 4.27
CA LEU A 24 7.18 8.48 3.72
C LEU A 24 8.58 9.10 3.78
N GLY A 25 8.69 10.42 3.95
CA GLY A 25 9.94 11.19 3.79
C GLY A 25 10.52 11.13 2.36
N ARG A 26 9.74 10.65 1.38
CA ARG A 26 10.12 10.35 0.00
C ARG A 26 8.87 10.40 -0.89
N PRO A 27 9.00 10.46 -2.23
CA PRO A 27 7.87 10.31 -3.13
C PRO A 27 7.09 9.01 -2.88
N VAL A 28 5.77 9.09 -3.09
CA VAL A 28 4.87 7.93 -3.05
C VAL A 28 5.15 7.05 -4.25
N HIS A 29 5.26 5.74 -4.03
CA HIS A 29 5.35 4.77 -5.11
C HIS A 29 3.98 4.52 -5.72
N VAL A 30 3.91 4.32 -7.03
CA VAL A 30 2.66 4.08 -7.75
C VAL A 30 2.79 2.90 -8.70
N ILE A 31 1.65 2.32 -9.08
CA ILE A 31 1.58 1.29 -10.11
C ILE A 31 1.49 1.98 -11.49
N GLU A 32 2.56 1.88 -12.27
CA GLU A 32 2.63 2.43 -13.62
C GLU A 32 1.46 1.91 -14.48
N GLY A 33 0.80 2.81 -15.21
CA GLY A 33 -0.35 2.49 -16.07
C GLY A 33 -1.67 2.28 -15.31
N LEU A 34 -1.73 2.54 -14.00
CA LEU A 34 -2.98 2.65 -13.25
C LEU A 34 -3.17 4.07 -12.70
N SER A 35 -4.42 4.51 -12.57
CA SER A 35 -4.77 5.78 -11.94
C SER A 35 -5.26 5.53 -10.51
N PRO A 36 -4.62 6.11 -9.47
CA PRO A 36 -5.13 6.03 -8.12
C PRO A 36 -6.52 6.66 -8.03
N LEU A 37 -7.46 6.00 -7.36
CA LEU A 37 -8.74 6.61 -6.99
C LEU A 37 -8.54 7.65 -5.88
N PHE A 38 -7.75 7.30 -4.87
CA PHE A 38 -7.37 8.17 -3.75
C PHE A 38 -6.24 7.53 -2.95
N MET A 39 -5.74 8.26 -1.96
CA MET A 39 -4.77 7.77 -0.98
C MET A 39 -5.25 8.06 0.43
N GLY A 40 -4.77 7.28 1.38
CA GLY A 40 -5.12 7.44 2.78
C GLY A 40 -4.13 6.79 3.72
N LEU A 41 -4.36 6.99 5.01
CA LEU A 41 -3.67 6.26 6.06
C LEU A 41 -4.48 5.02 6.45
N ALA A 42 -3.78 3.90 6.56
CA ALA A 42 -4.26 2.65 7.13
C ALA A 42 -3.37 2.25 8.32
N GLN A 43 -3.85 1.33 9.15
CA GLN A 43 -3.11 0.88 10.34
C GLN A 43 -2.00 -0.11 9.94
N GLY A 44 -0.77 0.12 10.40
CA GLY A 44 0.40 -0.71 10.08
C GLY A 44 0.23 -2.19 10.45
N ARG A 45 -0.51 -2.48 11.53
CA ARG A 45 -0.81 -3.87 11.95
C ARG A 45 -1.54 -4.74 10.90
N TYR A 46 -2.08 -4.13 9.84
CA TYR A 46 -2.73 -4.83 8.73
C TYR A 46 -1.87 -4.85 7.46
N SER A 47 -0.62 -4.40 7.53
CA SER A 47 0.33 -4.38 6.42
C SER A 47 1.56 -5.23 6.80
N PRO A 48 1.68 -6.44 6.24
CA PRO A 48 2.89 -7.25 6.31
C PRO A 48 4.17 -6.45 6.06
N GLY A 49 5.18 -6.69 6.91
CA GLY A 49 6.46 -5.99 6.89
C GLY A 49 6.46 -4.54 7.41
N ALA A 50 5.30 -3.98 7.75
CA ALA A 50 5.21 -2.67 8.38
C ALA A 50 5.44 -2.75 9.91
N ASP A 51 5.87 -1.63 10.47
CA ASP A 51 5.80 -1.33 11.90
C ASP A 51 4.33 -1.13 12.28
N ASP A 52 3.83 -1.97 13.18
CA ASP A 52 2.43 -2.05 13.59
C ASP A 52 1.97 -0.83 14.39
N THR A 53 2.90 -0.11 15.02
CA THR A 53 2.65 1.10 15.81
C THR A 53 2.49 2.36 14.96
N ARG A 54 2.72 2.27 13.65
CA ARG A 54 2.73 3.41 12.74
C ARG A 54 1.70 3.24 11.61
N PRO A 55 1.21 4.36 11.04
CA PRO A 55 0.39 4.27 9.85
C PRO A 55 1.20 3.78 8.65
N VAL A 56 0.50 3.21 7.67
CA VAL A 56 0.99 3.05 6.30
C VAL A 56 0.26 4.04 5.40
N VAL A 57 0.96 4.55 4.38
CA VAL A 57 0.33 5.24 3.26
C VAL A 57 -0.22 4.19 2.32
N ARG A 58 -1.55 4.15 2.15
CA ARG A 58 -2.25 3.23 1.26
C ARG A 58 -2.72 3.97 0.02
N VAL A 59 -2.23 3.57 -1.14
CA VAL A 59 -2.71 4.03 -2.45
C VAL A 59 -3.77 3.06 -2.94
N VAL A 60 -4.94 3.58 -3.30
CA VAL A 60 -6.10 2.77 -3.70
C VAL A 60 -6.32 2.89 -5.20
N TYR A 61 -6.39 1.73 -5.85
CA TYR A 61 -6.75 1.59 -7.24
C TYR A 61 -8.01 0.74 -7.36
N GLN A 62 -8.63 0.79 -8.53
CA GLN A 62 -9.78 -0.05 -8.85
C GLN A 62 -9.64 -0.58 -10.28
N ASP A 63 -9.91 -1.87 -10.46
CA ASP A 63 -9.92 -2.48 -11.79
C ASP A 63 -11.25 -2.23 -12.52
N SER A 64 -11.34 -2.66 -13.78
CA SER A 64 -12.55 -2.50 -14.61
C SER A 64 -13.78 -3.26 -14.09
N ARG A 65 -13.60 -4.18 -13.13
CA ARG A 65 -14.68 -4.94 -12.47
C ARG A 65 -15.05 -4.35 -11.11
N GLY A 66 -14.49 -3.19 -10.76
CA GLY A 66 -14.77 -2.52 -9.49
C GLY A 66 -14.02 -3.09 -8.28
N ARG A 67 -13.07 -4.02 -8.50
CA ARG A 67 -12.27 -4.65 -7.44
C ARG A 67 -11.14 -3.74 -7.02
N LEU A 68 -10.89 -3.65 -5.72
CA LEU A 68 -9.81 -2.82 -5.18
C LEU A 68 -8.44 -3.49 -5.30
N ILE A 69 -7.44 -2.67 -5.59
CA ILE A 69 -6.02 -3.01 -5.50
C ILE A 69 -5.39 -1.95 -4.59
N LEU A 70 -4.63 -2.40 -3.60
CA LEU A 70 -4.14 -1.59 -2.48
C LEU A 70 -2.61 -1.71 -2.44
N LEU A 71 -1.93 -0.58 -2.46
CA LEU A 71 -0.48 -0.49 -2.31
C LEU A 71 -0.15 0.24 -1.00
N ASP A 72 0.27 -0.52 0.00
CA ASP A 72 0.72 -0.02 1.29
C ASP A 72 2.18 0.33 1.25
N GLN A 73 2.53 1.43 1.91
CA GLN A 73 3.88 1.98 1.92
C GLN A 73 4.21 2.49 3.31
N GLN A 74 5.37 2.11 3.83
CA GLN A 74 5.86 2.66 5.07
C GLN A 74 7.37 2.83 5.02
N ARG A 75 7.85 4.00 5.42
CA ARG A 75 9.28 4.26 5.55
C ARG A 75 9.88 3.37 6.64
N ILE A 76 10.93 2.63 6.30
CA ILE A 76 11.75 1.85 7.21
C ILE A 76 12.53 2.81 8.11
N ARG A 77 12.47 2.61 9.42
CA ARG A 77 13.27 3.37 10.37
C ARG A 77 14.68 2.78 10.52
N PRO A 78 15.68 3.61 10.84
CA PRO A 78 16.97 3.10 11.32
C PRO A 78 16.75 2.15 12.51
N GLY A 79 17.33 0.96 12.44
CA GLY A 79 17.17 -0.07 13.48
C GLY A 79 15.89 -0.90 13.40
N GLN A 80 14.98 -0.61 12.46
CA GLN A 80 13.85 -1.50 12.17
C GLN A 80 14.38 -2.72 11.41
N THR A 81 14.20 -3.90 11.98
CA THR A 81 14.46 -5.14 11.24
C THR A 81 13.40 -5.25 10.15
N ALA A 82 13.83 -5.23 8.88
CA ALA A 82 12.93 -5.57 7.80
C ALA A 82 12.44 -7.00 8.04
N SER A 83 11.14 -7.19 8.26
CA SER A 83 10.56 -8.53 8.36
C SER A 83 10.91 -9.28 7.08
N ALA A 84 11.43 -10.51 7.23
CA ALA A 84 11.77 -11.32 6.07
C ALA A 84 10.54 -11.42 5.13
N PRO A 85 10.74 -11.43 3.81
CA PRO A 85 9.66 -11.70 2.88
C PRO A 85 9.09 -13.09 3.21
N ASP A 86 7.84 -13.12 3.66
CA ASP A 86 7.08 -14.37 3.65
C ASP A 86 6.74 -14.65 2.19
N THR A 87 7.12 -15.81 1.67
CA THR A 87 7.00 -16.12 0.24
C THR A 87 5.56 -16.11 -0.27
N ALA A 88 4.58 -16.08 0.63
CA ALA A 88 3.16 -16.04 0.33
C ALA A 88 2.58 -14.62 0.15
N GLU A 89 3.21 -13.57 0.71
CA GLU A 89 2.64 -12.21 0.70
C GLU A 89 3.44 -11.25 -0.19
N PRO A 90 2.80 -10.38 -0.99
CA PRO A 90 3.50 -9.53 -1.95
C PRO A 90 4.06 -8.28 -1.23
N HIS A 91 4.87 -8.46 -0.18
CA HIS A 91 5.65 -7.37 0.39
C HIS A 91 7.11 -7.43 -0.01
N TRP A 92 7.71 -6.26 -0.22
CA TRP A 92 9.13 -6.12 -0.52
C TRP A 92 9.62 -4.73 -0.13
N THR A 93 10.92 -4.52 -0.19
CA THR A 93 11.52 -3.20 0.04
C THR A 93 11.93 -2.56 -1.28
N LEU A 94 11.62 -1.29 -1.45
CA LEU A 94 12.15 -0.45 -2.53
C LEU A 94 12.83 0.78 -1.89
N GLY A 95 14.16 0.81 -1.94
CA GLY A 95 14.95 1.79 -1.20
C GLY A 95 14.75 1.67 0.32
N GLU A 96 14.17 2.69 0.94
CA GLU A 96 13.87 2.73 2.38
C GLU A 96 12.37 2.59 2.67
N VAL A 97 11.59 2.07 1.73
CA VAL A 97 10.14 1.93 1.88
C VAL A 97 9.78 0.46 1.79
N THR A 98 9.13 -0.05 2.83
CA THR A 98 8.41 -1.32 2.76
C THR A 98 7.14 -1.11 1.97
N LEU A 99 6.93 -1.94 0.95
CA LEU A 99 5.76 -1.96 0.10
C LEU A 99 5.00 -3.26 0.36
N HIS A 100 3.68 -3.19 0.38
CA HIS A 100 2.82 -4.38 0.40
C HIS A 100 1.66 -4.19 -0.57
N LEU A 101 1.55 -5.10 -1.54
CA LEU A 101 0.55 -5.05 -2.60
C LEU A 101 -0.52 -6.12 -2.35
N HIS A 102 -1.78 -5.72 -2.19
CA HIS A 102 -2.90 -6.61 -1.88
C HIS A 102 -4.21 -6.08 -2.44
N GLY A 103 -5.33 -6.76 -2.16
CA GLY A 103 -6.65 -6.28 -2.52
C GLY A 103 -7.64 -7.40 -2.79
N GLU A 104 -8.68 -7.06 -3.55
CA GLU A 104 -9.79 -7.97 -3.91
C GLU A 104 -9.51 -8.76 -5.20
N VAL A 105 -8.33 -8.57 -5.81
CA VAL A 105 -7.87 -9.32 -6.99
C VAL A 105 -7.02 -10.51 -6.56
N ASN A 106 -6.90 -11.53 -7.42
CA ASN A 106 -6.15 -12.75 -7.10
C ASN A 106 -4.63 -12.53 -7.09
N ALA A 107 -3.90 -13.46 -6.48
CA ALA A 107 -2.44 -13.39 -6.32
C ALA A 107 -1.69 -13.24 -7.66
N ASP A 108 -2.12 -13.95 -8.71
CA ASP A 108 -1.50 -13.85 -10.04
C ASP A 108 -1.62 -12.43 -10.63
N ALA A 109 -2.81 -11.81 -10.50
CA ALA A 109 -3.01 -10.44 -10.94
C ALA A 109 -2.13 -9.46 -10.14
N LEU A 110 -2.01 -9.63 -8.82
CA LEU A 110 -1.11 -8.82 -7.99
C LEU A 110 0.36 -9.01 -8.41
N GLY A 111 0.77 -10.25 -8.68
CA GLY A 111 2.11 -10.60 -9.15
C GLY A 111 2.49 -9.87 -10.45
N ASN A 112 1.54 -9.72 -11.37
CA ASN A 112 1.72 -8.98 -12.62
C ASN A 112 1.80 -7.45 -12.44
N LEU A 113 1.31 -6.92 -11.32
CA LEU A 113 1.38 -5.49 -11.00
C LEU A 113 2.65 -5.11 -10.24
N ARG A 114 3.22 -6.02 -9.43
CA ARG A 114 4.47 -5.81 -8.71
C ARG A 114 5.61 -5.22 -9.56
N PRO A 115 5.95 -5.74 -10.76
CA PRO A 115 7.04 -5.19 -11.57
C PRO A 115 6.75 -3.81 -12.15
N ARG A 116 5.53 -3.28 -12.01
CA ARG A 116 5.11 -1.94 -12.45
C ARG A 116 5.13 -0.91 -11.32
N VAL A 117 5.46 -1.31 -10.09
CA VAL A 117 5.58 -0.36 -8.98
C VAL A 117 6.88 0.43 -9.14
N ARG A 118 6.78 1.76 -9.05
CA ARG A 118 7.87 2.73 -9.26
C ARG A 118 7.83 3.81 -8.20
#